data_AF-A0A815XPU7-F1
#
_entry.id   AF-A0A815XPU7-F1
#
_cell.length_a   1.000
_cell.length_b   1.000
_cell.length_c   1.000
_cell.angle_alpha   90.00
_cell.angle_beta   90.00
_cell.angle_gamma   90.00
#
_symmetry.space_group_name_H-M   'P 1'
#
loop_
_entity.id
_entity.type
_entity.pdbx_description
1 polymer ?
#
loop_
_entity_poly.entity_id
_entity_poly.type
_entity_poly.pdbx_seq_one_letter_code
_entity_poly.pdbx_strand_id
1 'polypeptide(L)'
;HEIAGDPSVCTYRGHSVSYTLIRCYFSPAFTTGQRFIITGSSDGCVYIYDVLKGTVERCLRVRNNQYGAGRERCVRDVAWHPYDNYIISTSWDNHRAHVRWTHRINESNEPSLS
;
A
#
# COMPACT_ATOMS: atom_id res chain seq x y z
N HIS A 1 2.99 15.30 24.38
CA HIS A 1 3.99 16.32 24.00
C HIS A 1 4.39 15.97 22.57
N GLU A 2 3.64 16.45 21.59
CA GLU A 2 3.95 16.24 20.16
C GLU A 2 4.73 17.47 19.70
N ILE A 3 5.98 17.28 19.30
CA ILE A 3 6.83 18.36 18.83
C ILE A 3 6.53 18.52 17.34
N ALA A 4 5.97 19.67 16.95
CA ALA A 4 5.67 19.94 15.55
C ALA A 4 6.95 19.84 14.71
N GLY A 5 6.99 18.89 13.78
CA GLY A 5 8.14 18.64 12.90
C GLY A 5 9.07 17.49 13.30
N ASP A 6 8.77 16.76 14.39
CA ASP A 6 9.48 15.51 14.70
C ASP A 6 8.98 14.35 13.80
N PRO A 7 9.81 13.77 12.92
CA PRO A 7 9.40 12.66 12.05
C PRO A 7 9.31 11.31 12.78
N SER A 8 9.63 11.26 14.09
CA SER A 8 9.58 10.03 14.89
C SER A 8 8.19 9.40 14.94
N VAL A 9 7.13 10.19 14.76
CA VAL A 9 5.74 9.73 14.67
C VAL A 9 5.09 10.32 13.41
N CYS A 10 4.64 9.45 12.52
CA CYS A 10 3.94 9.83 11.30
C CYS A 10 2.52 9.25 11.29
N THR A 11 1.53 10.04 10.85
CA THR A 11 0.15 9.59 10.66
C THR A 11 -0.20 9.53 9.19
N TYR A 12 -0.58 8.34 8.71
CA TYR A 12 -0.96 8.11 7.31
C TYR A 12 -2.49 8.07 7.18
N ARG A 13 -3.06 8.94 6.34
CA ARG A 13 -4.52 9.14 6.21
C ARG A 13 -5.03 8.79 4.81
N GLY A 14 -6.34 8.68 4.65
CA GLY A 14 -7.00 8.52 3.35
C GLY A 14 -7.58 7.14 3.06
N HIS A 15 -7.04 6.07 3.66
CA HIS A 15 -7.73 4.78 3.67
C HIS A 15 -8.92 4.80 4.64
N SER A 16 -9.89 3.93 4.42
CA SER A 16 -11.09 3.81 5.25
C SER A 16 -11.16 2.43 5.90
N VAL A 17 -11.60 2.37 7.15
CA VAL A 17 -11.84 1.12 7.88
C VAL A 17 -13.33 1.02 8.19
N SER A 18 -13.94 -0.12 7.87
CA SER A 18 -15.38 -0.33 8.08
C SER A 18 -15.66 -1.77 8.49
N TYR A 19 -16.41 -1.94 9.58
CA TYR A 19 -16.90 -3.22 10.16
C TYR A 19 -15.87 -4.28 10.55
N THR A 20 -14.64 -4.23 10.02
CA THR A 20 -13.67 -5.32 10.12
C THR A 20 -12.25 -4.79 10.25
N LEU A 21 -11.35 -5.63 10.76
CA LEU A 21 -9.92 -5.34 10.81
C LEU A 21 -9.36 -5.26 9.38
N ILE A 22 -8.55 -4.24 9.14
CA ILE A 22 -7.78 -4.06 7.90
C ILE A 22 -6.30 -4.07 8.27
N ARG A 23 -5.52 -4.89 7.56
CA ARG A 23 -4.08 -5.04 7.80
C ARG A 23 -3.25 -4.10 6.93
N CYS A 24 -2.09 -3.77 7.47
CA CYS A 24 -1.06 -2.98 6.81
C CYS A 24 0.32 -3.57 7.10
N TYR A 25 1.26 -3.35 6.17
CA TYR A 25 2.62 -3.89 6.25
C TYR A 25 3.62 -2.91 5.64
N PHE A 26 4.86 -2.91 6.15
CA PHE A 26 5.97 -2.29 5.46
C PHE A 26 6.37 -3.10 4.23
N SER A 27 6.82 -2.43 3.19
CA SER A 27 7.43 -3.07 2.03
C SER A 27 8.75 -3.77 2.41
N PRO A 28 9.19 -4.80 1.68
CA PRO A 28 10.41 -5.54 1.99
C PRO A 28 11.66 -4.65 2.00
N ALA A 29 12.54 -4.89 2.97
CA ALA A 29 13.81 -4.21 3.08
C ALA A 29 14.69 -4.42 1.84
N PHE A 30 14.71 -5.65 1.29
CA PHE A 30 15.60 -6.00 0.19
C PHE A 30 15.30 -5.25 -1.11
N THR A 31 14.02 -5.10 -1.48
CA THR A 31 13.62 -4.50 -2.77
C THR A 31 13.34 -3.00 -2.69
N THR A 32 13.02 -2.47 -1.50
CA THR A 32 12.58 -1.08 -1.34
C THR A 32 13.15 -0.36 -0.12
N GLY A 33 13.96 -1.02 0.69
CA GLY A 33 14.46 -0.45 1.94
C GLY A 33 13.38 -0.13 2.96
N GLN A 34 12.22 -0.83 2.93
CA GLN A 34 11.05 -0.52 3.77
C GLN A 34 10.47 0.89 3.58
N ARG A 35 10.71 1.50 2.40
CA ARG A 35 10.27 2.87 2.09
C ARG A 35 8.76 3.04 2.04
N PHE A 36 7.98 1.97 1.87
CA PHE A 36 6.54 2.06 1.68
C PHE A 36 5.75 1.34 2.76
N ILE A 37 4.55 1.85 3.06
CA ILE A 37 3.52 1.12 3.79
C ILE A 37 2.42 0.75 2.80
N ILE A 38 1.98 -0.51 2.81
CA ILE A 38 0.79 -0.97 2.10
C ILE A 38 -0.35 -1.19 3.09
N THR A 39 -1.59 -0.89 2.69
CA THR A 39 -2.78 -1.21 3.47
C THR A 39 -3.96 -1.51 2.58
N GLY A 40 -4.85 -2.39 3.04
CA GLY A 40 -6.20 -2.49 2.49
C GLY A 40 -7.05 -1.28 2.86
N SER A 41 -8.26 -1.21 2.31
CA SER A 41 -9.25 -0.17 2.60
C SER A 41 -10.66 -0.69 2.33
N SER A 42 -11.63 -0.14 3.06
CA SER A 42 -13.04 -0.52 2.94
C SER A 42 -13.71 -0.06 1.64
N ASP A 43 -13.09 0.90 0.94
CA ASP A 43 -13.50 1.45 -0.36
C ASP A 43 -13.03 0.61 -1.57
N GLY A 44 -12.52 -0.60 -1.33
CA GLY A 44 -12.04 -1.50 -2.39
C GLY A 44 -10.66 -1.18 -2.94
N CYS A 45 -9.88 -0.35 -2.25
CA CYS A 45 -8.54 0.00 -2.67
C CYS A 45 -7.44 -0.63 -1.81
N VAL A 46 -6.25 -0.74 -2.40
CA VAL A 46 -4.98 -0.86 -1.69
C VAL A 46 -4.27 0.48 -1.75
N TYR A 47 -3.97 1.05 -0.59
CA TYR A 47 -3.18 2.28 -0.48
C TYR A 47 -1.71 1.96 -0.28
N ILE A 48 -0.85 2.74 -0.94
CA ILE A 48 0.60 2.69 -0.79
C ILE A 48 1.07 4.08 -0.38
N TYR A 49 1.69 4.16 0.79
CA TYR A 49 2.24 5.38 1.35
C TYR A 49 3.76 5.40 1.20
N ASP A 50 4.34 6.56 0.87
CA ASP A 50 5.77 6.79 1.04
C ASP A 50 6.04 7.18 2.50
N VAL A 51 6.84 6.37 3.20
CA VAL A 51 7.11 6.52 4.64
C VAL A 51 7.76 7.87 4.93
N LEU A 52 8.69 8.31 4.07
CA LEU A 52 9.47 9.53 4.27
C LEU A 52 8.64 10.79 3.97
N LYS A 53 7.74 10.71 2.99
CA LYS A 53 6.88 11.85 2.62
C LYS A 53 5.61 11.96 3.49
N GLY A 54 5.16 10.86 4.09
CA GLY A 54 3.90 10.82 4.83
C GLY A 54 2.65 10.87 3.93
N THR A 55 2.81 10.71 2.61
CA THR A 55 1.73 10.91 1.62
C THR A 55 1.37 9.62 0.89
N VAL A 56 0.17 9.59 0.30
CA VAL A 56 -0.26 8.51 -0.60
C VAL A 56 0.55 8.61 -1.89
N GLU A 57 1.42 7.63 -2.13
CA GLU A 57 2.15 7.50 -3.39
C GLU A 57 1.24 6.87 -4.45
N ARG A 58 0.42 5.88 -4.08
CA ARG A 58 -0.51 5.19 -4.98
C ARG A 58 -1.78 4.73 -4.27
N CYS A 59 -2.87 4.68 -5.03
CA CYS A 59 -4.13 4.03 -4.66
C CYS A 59 -4.53 3.07 -5.79
N LEU A 60 -4.59 1.77 -5.49
CA LEU A 60 -4.84 0.71 -6.46
C LEU A 60 -6.22 0.11 -6.22
N ARG A 61 -7.13 0.34 -7.16
CA ARG A 61 -8.48 -0.22 -7.08
C ARG A 61 -8.45 -1.71 -7.41
N VAL A 62 -8.97 -2.52 -6.50
CA VAL A 62 -9.12 -3.95 -6.71
C VAL A 62 -10.28 -4.18 -7.68
N ARG A 63 -9.99 -4.80 -8.84
CA ARG A 63 -11.04 -5.16 -9.81
C ARG A 63 -11.68 -6.48 -9.41
N ASN A 64 -12.99 -6.46 -9.25
CA ASN A 64 -13.77 -7.68 -9.02
C ASN A 64 -14.38 -8.09 -10.37
N ASN A 65 -14.16 -9.34 -10.79
CA ASN A 65 -14.69 -9.88 -12.05
C ASN A 65 -16.17 -10.33 -11.93
N GLN A 66 -16.88 -9.94 -10.87
CA GLN A 66 -18.31 -10.25 -10.77
C GLN A 66 -19.12 -9.23 -11.58
N TYR A 67 -19.54 -9.66 -12.77
CA TYR A 67 -20.62 -9.06 -13.54
C TYR A 67 -21.80 -8.73 -12.60
N GLY A 68 -22.09 -7.45 -12.40
CA GLY A 68 -23.33 -6.97 -11.77
C GLY A 68 -23.26 -6.53 -10.31
N ALA A 69 -22.14 -6.69 -9.60
CA ALA A 69 -22.00 -6.17 -8.24
C ALA A 69 -21.25 -4.82 -8.25
N GLY A 70 -21.95 -3.73 -8.57
CA GLY A 70 -21.43 -2.35 -8.53
C GLY A 70 -21.08 -1.82 -7.13
N ARG A 71 -20.69 -2.69 -6.20
CA ARG A 71 -20.38 -2.35 -4.81
C ARG A 71 -18.93 -2.70 -4.52
N GLU A 72 -18.13 -1.67 -4.26
CA GLU A 72 -16.76 -1.76 -3.77
C GLU A 72 -16.71 -2.66 -2.53
N ARG A 73 -15.72 -3.58 -2.49
CA ARG A 73 -15.61 -4.58 -1.42
C ARG A 73 -14.37 -4.32 -0.59
N CYS A 74 -14.54 -4.37 0.73
CA CYS A 74 -13.46 -4.14 1.67
C CYS A 74 -12.27 -5.06 1.43
N VAL A 75 -11.09 -4.47 1.28
CA VAL A 75 -9.80 -5.17 1.24
C VAL A 75 -9.32 -5.31 2.68
N ARG A 76 -9.28 -6.54 3.19
CA ARG A 76 -8.92 -6.81 4.59
C ARG A 76 -7.45 -7.07 4.82
N ASP A 77 -6.81 -7.69 3.84
CA ASP A 77 -5.43 -8.13 3.97
C ASP A 77 -4.65 -7.90 2.68
N VAL A 78 -3.36 -7.66 2.83
CA VAL A 78 -2.43 -7.38 1.74
C VAL A 78 -1.07 -8.03 2.05
N ALA A 79 -0.34 -8.46 1.02
CA ALA A 79 1.00 -8.99 1.16
C ALA A 79 1.87 -8.53 0.00
N TRP A 80 3.12 -8.17 0.31
CA TRP A 80 4.15 -7.92 -0.69
C TRP A 80 4.90 -9.21 -0.99
N HIS A 81 5.20 -9.43 -2.27
CA HIS A 81 6.19 -10.44 -2.62
C HIS A 81 7.57 -9.97 -2.14
N PRO A 82 8.38 -10.84 -1.50
CA PRO A 82 9.64 -10.42 -0.88
C PRO A 82 10.71 -9.95 -1.88
N TYR A 83 10.67 -10.46 -3.11
CA TYR A 83 11.72 -10.23 -4.12
C TYR A 83 11.21 -9.61 -5.41
N ASP A 84 9.90 -9.68 -5.64
CA ASP A 84 9.30 -9.24 -6.90
C ASP A 84 8.35 -8.10 -6.63
N ASN A 85 8.08 -7.38 -7.69
CA ASN A 85 7.14 -6.29 -7.73
C ASN A 85 5.70 -6.82 -7.88
N TYR A 86 5.22 -7.53 -6.85
CA TYR A 86 3.85 -8.05 -6.77
C TYR A 86 3.24 -7.79 -5.40
N ILE A 87 1.95 -7.44 -5.43
CA ILE A 87 1.11 -7.33 -4.24
C ILE A 87 -0.07 -8.29 -4.42
N ILE A 88 -0.45 -8.95 -3.32
CA ILE A 88 -1.65 -9.78 -3.27
C ILE A 88 -2.57 -9.16 -2.24
N SER A 89 -3.88 -9.19 -2.49
CA SER A 89 -4.88 -8.72 -1.55
C SER A 89 -6.05 -9.69 -1.41
N THR A 90 -6.78 -9.59 -0.31
CA THR A 90 -8.00 -10.38 -0.09
C THR A 90 -9.19 -9.49 0.23
N SER A 91 -10.33 -9.85 -0.34
CA SER A 91 -11.57 -9.08 -0.37
C SER A 91 -12.72 -9.91 0.23
N TRP A 92 -13.84 -9.25 0.56
CA TRP A 92 -15.06 -9.89 1.11
C TRP A 92 -15.90 -10.64 0.08
N ASP A 93 -15.66 -10.48 -1.23
CA ASP A 93 -16.16 -11.46 -2.18
C ASP A 93 -15.26 -12.69 -2.13
N ASN A 94 -15.80 -13.85 -2.49
CA ASN A 94 -15.16 -15.17 -2.37
C ASN A 94 -13.98 -15.34 -3.36
N HIS A 95 -13.22 -14.28 -3.65
CA HIS A 95 -12.17 -14.17 -4.64
C HIS A 95 -10.88 -13.64 -4.00
N ARG A 96 -9.77 -14.30 -4.35
CA ARG A 96 -8.43 -13.76 -4.16
C ARG A 96 -8.23 -12.65 -5.19
N ALA A 97 -8.00 -11.44 -4.72
CA ALA A 97 -7.71 -10.30 -5.58
C ALA A 97 -6.20 -10.21 -5.81
N HIS A 98 -5.78 -10.18 -7.07
CA HIS A 98 -4.38 -10.00 -7.44
C HIS A 98 -4.18 -8.56 -7.93
N VAL A 99 -3.25 -7.82 -7.31
CA VAL A 99 -2.93 -6.45 -7.71
C VAL A 99 -1.44 -6.36 -8.01
N ARG A 100 -1.09 -6.26 -9.30
CA ARG A 100 0.31 -6.05 -9.68
C ARG A 100 0.70 -4.59 -9.48
N TRP A 101 1.78 -4.36 -8.73
CA TRP A 101 2.37 -3.04 -8.57
C TRP A 101 3.88 -3.09 -8.78
N THR A 102 4.44 -2.09 -9.47
CA THR A 102 5.88 -2.03 -9.78
C THR A 102 6.47 -0.72 -9.30
N HIS A 103 7.49 -0.81 -8.43
CA HIS A 103 8.41 0.28 -8.15
C HIS A 103 9.52 0.27 -9.19
N ARG A 104 9.85 1.43 -9.76
CA ARG A 104 11.06 1.62 -10.55
C ARG A 104 11.99 2.53 -9.75
N ILE A 105 13.19 2.04 -9.44
CA ILE A 105 14.25 2.87 -8.89
C ILE A 105 14.82 3.64 -10.08
N ASN A 106 14.73 4.97 -10.07
CA ASN A 106 15.46 5.78 -11.03
C ASN A 106 16.90 5.94 -10.50
N GLU A 107 17.87 5.30 -11.14
CA GLU A 107 19.31 5.42 -10.86
C GLU A 107 19.88 6.75 -11.37
N SER A 108 19.27 7.88 -10.99
CA SER A 108 19.76 9.21 -11.37
C SER A 108 19.93 10.08 -10.14
N ASN A 109 20.90 9.72 -9.29
CA ASN A 109 21.64 10.62 -8.40
C ASN A 109 22.73 9.83 -7.65
N GLU A 110 23.73 9.34 -8.37
CA GLU A 110 25.05 9.15 -7.76
C GLU A 110 25.75 10.51 -7.80
N PRO A 111 26.03 11.17 -6.66
CA PRO A 111 26.98 12.28 -6.68
C PRO A 111 28.33 11.69 -7.06
N SER A 112 28.87 12.14 -8.20
CA SER A 112 30.23 11.81 -8.60
C SER A 112 31.18 12.16 -7.45
N LEU A 113 31.80 11.15 -6.84
CA LEU A 113 32.94 11.36 -5.96
C LEU A 113 34.09 11.90 -6.82
N SER A 114 34.38 13.18 -6.67
CA SER A 114 35.64 13.81 -7.07
C SER A 114 36.40 14.23 -5.83
#